data_AF-A0A7S0D152-F1
#
_entry.id   AF-A0A7S0D152-F1
#
_cell.length_a   1.000
_cell.length_b   1.000
_cell.length_c   1.000
_cell.angle_alpha   90.00
_cell.angle_beta   90.00
_cell.angle_gamma   90.00
#
_symmetry.space_group_name_H-M   'P 1'
#
loop_
_entity.id
_entity.type
_entity.pdbx_description
1 polymer ?
#
loop_
_entity_poly.entity_id
_entity_poly.type
_entity_poly.pdbx_seq_one_letter_code
_entity_poly.pdbx_strand_id
1 'polypeptide(L)'
;NDPLVDELAFVPSAKMADLFGPNARTHPPGAVVSAAVPGAFALVEHKLAVAVSALAPLHAFACEALRRADAADLHRTENRNENENERGARDVGVDPDTRADALRLLLLVNGDHMTAWNRRKRRLIVNCAAVDAADADADAQTKNEKTTATGNASGDKKNLVSAELAFCALALSKFPKAQAAWAHRRWVMCALDGDGDLRKRHQTVPSQARFASESEVAGAACARKRLNY
;
A
#
# COMPACT_ATOMS: atom_id res chain seq x y z
N ASN A 1 -9.10 -9.78 2.03
CA ASN A 1 -9.45 -8.98 0.83
C ASN A 1 -10.34 -7.80 1.17
N ASP A 2 -10.34 -7.32 2.41
CA ASP A 2 -11.02 -6.07 2.74
C ASP A 2 -10.16 -4.89 2.24
N PRO A 3 -10.66 -4.08 1.29
CA PRO A 3 -9.92 -2.92 0.78
C PRO A 3 -9.96 -1.73 1.75
N LEU A 4 -10.79 -1.78 2.78
CA LEU A 4 -11.04 -0.70 3.72
C LEU A 4 -10.27 -0.84 5.03
N VAL A 5 -9.32 -1.78 5.12
CA VAL A 5 -8.52 -1.96 6.33
C VAL A 5 -7.83 -0.66 6.72
N ASP A 6 -8.23 -0.12 7.87
CA ASP A 6 -7.83 1.20 8.36
C ASP A 6 -6.83 1.13 9.51
N GLU A 7 -6.84 0.01 10.26
CA GLU A 7 -5.99 -0.17 11.42
C GLU A 7 -5.29 -1.54 11.47
N LEU A 8 -4.01 -1.51 11.82
CA LEU A 8 -3.20 -2.70 12.11
C LEU A 8 -2.84 -2.76 13.61
N ALA A 9 -3.07 -3.92 14.24
CA ALA A 9 -2.71 -4.18 15.63
C ALA A 9 -1.85 -5.45 15.77
N PHE A 10 -0.89 -5.41 16.70
CA PHE A 10 -0.11 -6.59 17.09
C PHE A 10 -0.58 -7.04 18.46
N VAL A 11 -1.04 -8.27 18.54
CA VAL A 11 -1.69 -8.84 19.73
C VAL A 11 -0.94 -10.10 20.17
N PRO A 12 -0.93 -10.45 21.48
CA PRO A 12 -0.31 -11.70 21.93
C PRO A 12 -0.92 -12.93 21.27
N SER A 13 -2.24 -12.91 21.03
CA SER A 13 -2.99 -13.95 20.34
C SER A 13 -4.13 -13.32 19.55
N ALA A 14 -4.33 -13.75 18.30
CA ALA A 14 -5.43 -13.29 17.45
C ALA A 14 -6.62 -14.26 17.48
N LYS A 15 -6.77 -15.06 18.55
CA LYS A 15 -7.98 -15.88 18.75
C LYS A 15 -9.12 -15.00 19.22
N MET A 16 -10.33 -15.23 18.70
CA MET A 16 -11.51 -14.47 19.12
C MET A 16 -11.79 -14.55 20.62
N ALA A 17 -11.54 -15.70 21.23
CA ALA A 17 -11.70 -15.88 22.66
C ALA A 17 -10.74 -15.02 23.49
N ASP A 18 -9.53 -14.80 23.00
CA ASP A 18 -8.50 -14.02 23.69
C ASP A 18 -8.73 -12.51 23.47
N LEU A 19 -9.31 -12.12 22.33
CA LEU A 19 -9.61 -10.73 21.99
C LEU A 19 -10.91 -10.21 22.63
N PHE A 20 -11.97 -11.02 22.66
CA PHE A 20 -13.32 -10.58 23.05
C PHE A 20 -13.94 -11.44 24.17
N GLY A 21 -13.15 -12.32 24.77
CA GLY A 21 -13.58 -13.23 25.83
C GLY A 21 -14.14 -14.57 25.30
N PRO A 22 -14.29 -15.57 26.19
CA PRO A 22 -14.66 -16.95 25.80
C PRO A 22 -16.08 -17.09 25.27
N ASN A 23 -16.95 -16.10 25.53
CA ASN A 23 -18.35 -16.15 25.13
C ASN A 23 -18.50 -15.76 23.66
N ALA A 24 -18.78 -16.74 22.79
CA ALA A 24 -18.98 -16.47 21.35
C ALA A 24 -20.09 -15.44 21.05
N ARG A 25 -21.04 -15.24 21.98
CA ARG A 25 -22.11 -14.23 21.86
C ARG A 25 -21.62 -12.78 22.00
N THR A 26 -20.45 -12.56 22.60
CA THR A 26 -19.84 -11.22 22.72
C THR A 26 -18.90 -10.92 21.56
N HIS A 27 -18.69 -11.88 20.66
CA HIS A 27 -17.81 -11.69 19.51
C HIS A 27 -18.51 -10.77 18.50
N PRO A 28 -17.80 -9.78 17.95
CA PRO A 28 -18.35 -8.91 16.93
C PRO A 28 -18.78 -9.72 15.69
N PRO A 29 -19.95 -9.42 15.12
CA PRO A 29 -20.43 -10.12 13.92
C PRO A 29 -19.50 -9.85 12.74
N GLY A 30 -19.29 -10.86 11.88
CA GLY A 30 -18.47 -10.72 10.68
C GLY A 30 -16.96 -10.79 10.91
N ALA A 31 -16.50 -11.16 12.11
CA ALA A 31 -15.09 -11.42 12.38
C ALA A 31 -14.57 -12.58 11.52
N VAL A 32 -13.45 -12.35 10.82
CA VAL A 32 -12.78 -13.35 9.98
C VAL A 32 -11.47 -13.72 10.64
N VAL A 33 -11.28 -15.00 10.97
CA VAL A 33 -10.03 -15.53 11.51
C VAL A 33 -9.28 -16.36 10.48
N SER A 34 -7.96 -16.46 10.62
CA SER A 34 -7.15 -17.30 9.76
C SER A 34 -7.52 -18.77 9.91
N ALA A 35 -7.87 -19.42 8.79
CA ALA A 35 -8.08 -20.86 8.71
C ALA A 35 -6.76 -21.64 8.59
N ALA A 36 -5.73 -21.05 7.98
CA ALA A 36 -4.45 -21.72 7.72
C ALA A 36 -3.59 -21.83 8.99
N VAL A 37 -3.55 -20.77 9.79
CA VAL A 37 -2.81 -20.76 11.07
C VAL A 37 -3.76 -20.21 12.14
N PRO A 38 -4.46 -21.09 12.88
CA PRO A 38 -5.43 -20.67 13.88
C PRO A 38 -4.81 -19.72 14.91
N GLY A 39 -5.43 -18.56 15.09
CA GLY A 39 -5.00 -17.54 16.04
C GLY A 39 -3.82 -16.68 15.58
N ALA A 40 -3.36 -16.79 14.33
CA ALA A 40 -2.33 -15.91 13.78
C ALA A 40 -2.87 -14.57 13.27
N PHE A 41 -4.06 -14.57 12.68
CA PHE A 41 -4.69 -13.37 12.13
C PHE A 41 -6.19 -13.34 12.48
N ALA A 42 -6.68 -12.14 12.81
CA ALA A 42 -8.09 -11.84 12.90
C ALA A 42 -8.38 -10.50 12.23
N LEU A 43 -9.41 -10.46 11.39
CA LEU A 43 -9.94 -9.25 10.79
C LEU A 43 -11.32 -9.03 11.39
N VAL A 44 -11.49 -7.90 12.08
CA VAL A 44 -12.76 -7.53 12.71
C VAL A 44 -13.12 -6.15 12.22
N GLU A 45 -14.28 -6.03 11.59
CA GLU A 45 -14.68 -4.83 10.84
C GLU A 45 -13.60 -4.52 9.79
N HIS A 46 -12.84 -3.44 9.99
CA HIS A 46 -11.73 -3.00 9.14
C HIS A 46 -10.37 -3.02 9.87
N LYS A 47 -10.31 -3.68 11.04
CA LYS A 47 -9.11 -3.73 11.88
C LYS A 47 -8.45 -5.10 11.77
N LEU A 48 -7.20 -5.11 11.34
CA LEU A 48 -6.40 -6.32 11.20
C LEU A 48 -5.53 -6.53 12.45
N ALA A 49 -5.82 -7.60 13.19
CA ALA A 49 -4.99 -8.08 14.29
C ALA A 49 -4.04 -9.19 13.81
N VAL A 50 -2.76 -9.04 14.11
CA VAL A 50 -1.70 -10.01 13.83
C VAL A 50 -1.11 -10.48 15.14
N ALA A 51 -1.02 -11.80 15.33
CA ALA A 51 -0.39 -12.37 16.51
C ALA A 51 1.12 -12.11 16.50
N VAL A 52 1.70 -11.77 17.65
CA VAL A 52 3.14 -11.53 17.79
C VAL A 52 3.96 -12.75 17.36
N SER A 53 3.46 -13.96 17.63
CA SER A 53 4.09 -15.22 17.18
C SER A 53 4.17 -15.37 15.67
N ALA A 54 3.27 -14.70 14.92
CA ALA A 54 3.26 -14.73 13.46
C ALA A 54 4.19 -13.68 12.83
N LEU A 55 4.65 -12.67 13.57
CA LEU A 55 5.43 -11.56 13.02
C LEU A 55 6.80 -11.99 12.49
N ALA A 56 7.55 -12.81 13.24
CA ALA A 56 8.88 -13.26 12.81
C ALA A 56 8.81 -14.16 11.56
N PRO A 57 7.94 -15.20 11.50
CA PRO A 57 7.73 -15.96 10.27
C PRO A 57 7.26 -15.10 9.09
N LEU A 58 6.35 -14.14 9.34
CA LEU A 58 5.84 -13.24 8.30
C LEU A 58 6.94 -12.33 7.75
N HIS A 59 7.79 -11.79 8.62
CA HIS A 59 8.94 -10.97 8.22
C HIS A 59 9.92 -11.79 7.38
N ALA A 60 10.28 -13.00 7.83
CA ALA A 60 11.19 -13.87 7.10
C ALA A 60 10.64 -14.23 5.71
N PHE A 61 9.35 -14.58 5.63
CA PHE A 61 8.67 -14.81 4.36
C PHE A 61 8.69 -13.57 3.46
N ALA A 62 8.37 -12.38 3.99
CA ALA A 62 8.37 -11.15 3.23
C ALA A 62 9.76 -10.78 2.69
N CYS A 63 10.83 -11.00 3.47
CA CYS A 63 12.20 -10.80 3.01
C CYS A 63 12.56 -11.76 1.87
N GLU A 64 12.21 -13.03 1.98
CA GLU A 64 12.51 -14.01 0.92
C GLU A 64 11.66 -13.80 -0.33
N ALA A 65 10.39 -13.43 -0.17
CA ALA A 65 9.51 -13.02 -1.26
C ALA A 65 10.08 -11.80 -2.00
N LEU A 66 10.62 -10.81 -1.28
CA LEU A 66 11.28 -9.65 -1.89
C LEU A 66 12.57 -10.05 -2.62
N ARG A 67 13.36 -10.97 -2.04
CA ARG A 67 14.59 -11.47 -2.68
C ARG A 67 14.29 -12.19 -4.00
N ARG A 68 13.24 -13.02 -4.04
CA ARG A 68 12.77 -13.70 -5.25
C ARG A 68 12.23 -12.72 -6.29
N ALA A 69 11.47 -11.72 -5.86
CA ALA A 69 11.02 -10.65 -6.75
C ALA A 69 12.20 -9.86 -7.36
N ASP A 70 13.19 -9.50 -6.54
CA ASP A 70 14.39 -8.78 -7.02
C ASP A 70 15.24 -9.63 -7.99
N ALA A 71 15.35 -10.95 -7.76
CA ALA A 71 16.04 -11.85 -8.67
C ALA A 71 15.30 -11.98 -10.02
N ALA A 72 13.97 -12.05 -10.00
CA ALA A 72 13.15 -12.07 -11.20
C ALA A 72 13.24 -10.76 -12.00
N ASP A 73 13.24 -9.62 -11.30
CA ASP A 73 13.44 -8.31 -11.92
C ASP A 73 14.81 -8.20 -12.60
N LEU A 74 15.88 -8.70 -11.96
CA LEU A 74 17.22 -8.73 -12.55
C LEU A 74 17.26 -9.58 -13.84
N HIS A 75 16.73 -10.81 -13.79
CA HIS A 75 16.67 -11.66 -14.98
C HIS A 75 15.85 -11.05 -16.12
N ARG A 76 14.79 -10.31 -15.81
CA ARG A 76 14.01 -9.57 -16.82
C ARG A 76 14.83 -8.43 -17.44
N THR A 77 15.63 -7.72 -16.65
CA THR A 77 16.49 -6.65 -17.20
C THR A 77 17.59 -7.18 -18.10
N GLU A 78 18.10 -8.40 -17.83
CA GLU A 78 19.11 -9.06 -18.66
C GLU A 78 18.51 -9.58 -19.98
N ASN A 79 17.32 -10.17 -19.95
CA ASN A 79 16.64 -10.76 -21.11
C ASN A 79 15.70 -9.78 -21.84
N ARG A 80 16.15 -8.53 -22.02
CA ARG A 80 15.33 -7.40 -22.49
C ARG A 80 14.73 -7.62 -23.89
N ASN A 81 13.54 -8.21 -23.95
CA ASN A 81 12.64 -8.18 -25.10
C ASN A 81 11.62 -7.04 -24.91
N GLU A 82 11.45 -6.19 -25.93
CA GLU A 82 10.66 -4.94 -25.85
C GLU A 82 9.15 -5.17 -25.54
N ASN A 83 8.64 -6.38 -25.78
CA ASN A 83 7.21 -6.71 -25.66
C ASN A 83 6.74 -7.04 -24.22
N GLU A 84 7.63 -7.25 -23.24
CA GLU A 84 7.23 -7.58 -21.85
C GLU A 84 7.10 -6.36 -20.92
N ASN A 85 7.36 -5.17 -21.45
CA ASN A 85 7.57 -3.95 -20.66
C ASN A 85 6.33 -3.50 -19.86
N GLU A 86 5.13 -3.88 -20.29
CA GLU A 86 3.87 -3.43 -19.68
C GLU A 86 3.44 -4.24 -18.44
N ARG A 87 3.70 -5.55 -18.40
CA ARG A 87 3.31 -6.40 -17.25
C ARG A 87 4.33 -6.30 -16.12
N GLY A 88 5.61 -6.16 -16.43
CA GLY A 88 6.66 -6.12 -15.41
C GLY A 88 6.62 -4.87 -14.52
N ALA A 89 6.11 -3.77 -15.05
CA ALA A 89 5.91 -2.50 -14.37
C ALA A 89 5.01 -2.58 -13.12
N ARG A 90 3.91 -3.35 -13.21
CA ARG A 90 2.89 -3.46 -12.18
C ARG A 90 3.31 -4.36 -11.01
N ASP A 91 4.27 -5.25 -11.26
CA ASP A 91 4.63 -6.35 -10.37
C ASP A 91 5.91 -6.08 -9.55
N VAL A 92 6.43 -4.85 -9.51
CA VAL A 92 7.64 -4.53 -8.72
C VAL A 92 7.46 -4.93 -7.25
N GLY A 93 8.32 -5.83 -6.78
CA GLY A 93 8.27 -6.37 -5.42
C GLY A 93 7.09 -7.31 -5.14
N VAL A 94 6.43 -7.81 -6.19
CA VAL A 94 5.50 -8.94 -6.12
C VAL A 94 6.28 -10.21 -6.38
N ASP A 95 6.14 -11.17 -5.48
CA ASP A 95 6.80 -12.47 -5.61
C ASP A 95 6.26 -13.24 -6.83
N PRO A 96 7.11 -13.69 -7.78
CA PRO A 96 6.67 -14.43 -8.94
C PRO A 96 5.96 -15.74 -8.59
N ASP A 97 6.37 -16.42 -7.52
CA ASP A 97 5.86 -17.77 -7.23
C ASP A 97 4.54 -17.72 -6.45
N THR A 98 4.47 -16.89 -5.40
CA THR A 98 3.29 -16.84 -4.52
C THR A 98 2.32 -15.70 -4.87
N ARG A 99 2.73 -14.78 -5.75
CA ARG A 99 2.01 -13.53 -6.06
C ARG A 99 1.79 -12.61 -4.85
N ALA A 100 2.51 -12.84 -3.75
CA ALA A 100 2.44 -11.99 -2.58
C ALA A 100 3.15 -10.64 -2.83
N ASP A 101 2.52 -9.53 -2.44
CA ASP A 101 3.15 -8.21 -2.44
C ASP A 101 4.12 -8.12 -1.25
N ALA A 102 5.38 -8.47 -1.48
CA ALA A 102 6.42 -8.51 -0.46
C ALA A 102 6.66 -7.14 0.18
N LEU A 103 6.52 -6.06 -0.60
CA LEU A 103 6.66 -4.69 -0.11
C LEU A 103 5.56 -4.35 0.89
N ARG A 104 4.31 -4.71 0.59
CA ARG A 104 3.18 -4.51 1.54
C ARG A 104 3.41 -5.28 2.83
N LEU A 105 3.75 -6.56 2.73
CA LEU A 105 3.96 -7.41 3.91
C LEU A 105 5.08 -6.86 4.79
N LEU A 106 6.20 -6.48 4.19
CA LEU A 106 7.35 -5.97 4.92
C LEU A 106 7.04 -4.63 5.61
N LEU A 107 6.30 -3.74 4.95
CA LEU A 107 5.91 -2.44 5.51
C LEU A 107 4.83 -2.53 6.59
N LEU A 108 3.98 -3.56 6.56
CA LEU A 108 3.03 -3.83 7.63
C LEU A 108 3.74 -4.38 8.88
N VAL A 109 4.86 -5.09 8.73
CA VAL A 109 5.65 -5.58 9.88
C VAL A 109 6.67 -4.54 10.35
N ASN A 110 7.24 -3.76 9.44
CA ASN A 110 8.24 -2.74 9.72
C ASN A 110 7.98 -1.47 8.89
N GLY A 111 7.26 -0.51 9.49
CA GLY A 111 6.91 0.76 8.86
C GLY A 111 8.09 1.66 8.49
N ASP A 112 9.30 1.40 8.99
CA ASP A 112 10.52 2.16 8.68
C ASP A 112 11.45 1.47 7.68
N HIS A 113 10.98 0.42 6.99
CA HIS A 113 11.79 -0.29 6.01
C HIS A 113 12.04 0.55 4.74
N MET A 114 13.11 1.34 4.75
CA MET A 114 13.44 2.34 3.73
C MET A 114 13.51 1.77 2.31
N THR A 115 14.13 0.61 2.14
CA THR A 115 14.22 -0.05 0.83
C THR A 115 12.85 -0.39 0.28
N ALA A 116 11.91 -0.83 1.13
CA ALA A 116 10.56 -1.19 0.68
C ALA A 116 9.77 0.05 0.23
N TRP A 117 9.86 1.16 0.99
CA TRP A 117 9.27 2.43 0.58
C TRP A 117 9.85 2.95 -0.74
N ASN A 118 11.17 2.88 -0.92
CA ASN A 118 11.81 3.30 -2.18
C ASN A 118 11.41 2.44 -3.37
N ARG A 119 11.31 1.11 -3.19
CA ARG A 119 10.81 0.20 -4.24
C ARG A 119 9.35 0.49 -4.58
N ARG A 120 8.52 0.76 -3.57
CA ARG A 120 7.12 1.12 -3.74
C ARG A 120 6.93 2.47 -4.44
N LYS A 121 7.80 3.45 -4.14
CA LYS A 121 7.91 4.71 -4.86
C LYS A 121 8.19 4.50 -6.36
N ARG A 122 9.16 3.63 -6.69
CA ARG A 122 9.44 3.25 -8.08
C ARG A 122 8.21 2.60 -8.73
N ARG A 123 7.58 1.64 -8.05
CA ARG A 123 6.32 0.99 -8.52
C ARG A 123 5.23 2.02 -8.84
N LEU A 124 5.01 2.99 -7.95
CA LEU A 124 4.00 4.02 -8.18
C LEU A 124 4.32 4.90 -9.40
N ILE A 125 5.58 5.32 -9.57
CA ILE A 125 6.01 6.11 -10.73
C ILE A 125 5.74 5.35 -12.02
N VAL A 126 6.14 4.08 -12.08
CA VAL A 126 5.96 3.27 -13.29
C VAL A 126 4.47 3.02 -13.56
N ASN A 127 3.67 2.73 -12.54
CA ASN A 127 2.22 2.54 -12.71
C ASN A 127 1.52 3.83 -13.20
N CYS A 128 1.90 4.99 -12.67
CA CYS A 128 1.39 6.27 -13.15
C CYS A 128 1.79 6.53 -14.60
N ALA A 129 3.05 6.27 -14.97
CA ALA A 129 3.52 6.44 -16.34
C ALA A 129 2.83 5.48 -17.32
N ALA A 130 2.50 4.26 -16.89
CA ALA A 130 1.75 3.31 -17.69
C ALA A 130 0.30 3.77 -17.93
N VAL A 131 -0.34 4.42 -16.95
CA VAL A 131 -1.65 5.07 -17.14
C VAL A 131 -1.52 6.22 -18.13
N ASP A 132 -0.53 7.10 -17.95
CA ASP A 132 -0.31 8.23 -18.87
C ASP A 132 -0.02 7.77 -20.32
N ALA A 133 0.67 6.64 -20.50
CA ALA A 133 0.94 6.05 -21.81
C ALA A 133 -0.31 5.42 -22.45
N ALA A 134 -1.15 4.74 -21.67
CA ALA A 134 -2.42 4.21 -22.14
C ALA A 134 -3.38 5.34 -22.58
N ASP A 135 -3.35 6.48 -21.90
CA ASP A 135 -4.13 7.66 -22.25
C ASP A 135 -3.71 8.24 -23.61
N ALA A 136 -2.40 8.29 -23.88
CA ALA A 136 -1.88 8.78 -25.16
C ALA A 136 -2.27 7.89 -26.35
N ASP A 137 -2.32 6.56 -26.16
CA ASP A 137 -2.75 5.61 -27.20
C ASP A 137 -4.27 5.69 -27.43
N ALA A 138 -5.06 5.84 -26.37
CA ALA A 138 -6.50 6.06 -26.46
C ALA A 138 -6.83 7.36 -27.23
N ASP A 139 -6.16 8.48 -26.93
CA ASP A 139 -6.36 9.75 -27.65
C ASP A 139 -5.94 9.67 -29.14
N ALA A 140 -4.94 8.83 -29.46
CA ALA A 140 -4.54 8.57 -30.84
C ALA A 140 -5.61 7.78 -31.62
N GLN A 141 -6.26 6.79 -30.99
CA GLN A 141 -7.35 6.01 -31.60
C GLN A 141 -8.67 6.79 -31.70
N THR A 142 -8.98 7.64 -30.71
CA THR A 142 -10.26 8.39 -30.66
C THR A 142 -10.38 9.49 -31.73
N LYS A 143 -9.28 9.91 -32.35
CA LYS A 143 -9.30 10.84 -33.50
C LYS A 143 -9.93 10.25 -34.77
N ASN A 144 -10.12 8.92 -34.85
CA ASN A 144 -10.76 8.28 -36.01
C ASN A 144 -12.26 8.00 -35.85
N GLU A 145 -12.83 8.00 -34.64
CA GLU A 145 -14.26 7.77 -34.44
C GLU A 145 -14.84 8.69 -33.36
N LYS A 146 -15.70 9.63 -33.81
CA LYS A 146 -16.44 10.57 -32.98
C LYS A 146 -17.52 9.84 -32.18
N THR A 147 -17.22 9.35 -30.98
CA THR A 147 -18.23 9.11 -29.93
C THR A 147 -17.64 9.01 -28.51
N THR A 148 -17.96 10.03 -27.70
CA THR A 148 -18.18 10.04 -26.23
C THR A 148 -17.68 8.83 -25.39
N ALA A 149 -16.47 8.91 -24.83
CA ALA A 149 -16.02 8.09 -23.68
C ALA A 149 -14.84 8.73 -22.89
N THR A 150 -14.85 10.04 -22.68
CA THR A 150 -13.72 10.79 -22.08
C THR A 150 -13.89 11.00 -20.55
N GLY A 151 -13.73 9.94 -19.73
CA GLY A 151 -13.98 10.06 -18.28
C GLY A 151 -13.19 9.21 -17.29
N ASN A 152 -12.62 8.06 -17.65
CA ASN A 152 -12.14 7.09 -16.63
C ASN A 152 -10.65 7.21 -16.27
N ALA A 153 -9.80 7.67 -17.19
CA ALA A 153 -8.34 7.66 -17.08
C ALA A 153 -7.74 8.54 -15.96
N SER A 154 -8.17 9.81 -15.88
CA SER A 154 -7.79 10.71 -14.78
C SER A 154 -8.25 10.16 -13.42
N GLY A 155 -9.32 9.37 -13.42
CA GLY A 155 -9.80 8.62 -12.25
C GLY A 155 -8.80 7.56 -11.80
N ASP A 156 -8.23 6.78 -12.72
CA ASP A 156 -7.34 5.67 -12.40
C ASP A 156 -6.03 6.13 -11.73
N LYS A 157 -5.42 7.20 -12.22
CA LYS A 157 -4.23 7.79 -11.59
C LYS A 157 -4.54 8.33 -10.19
N LYS A 158 -5.69 8.98 -10.01
CA LYS A 158 -6.14 9.46 -8.69
C LYS A 158 -6.41 8.29 -7.74
N ASN A 159 -6.99 7.20 -8.23
CA ASN A 159 -7.27 5.99 -7.47
C ASN A 159 -5.98 5.32 -6.99
N LEU A 160 -4.96 5.19 -7.87
CA LEU A 160 -3.65 4.65 -7.51
C LEU A 160 -3.00 5.44 -6.36
N VAL A 161 -3.03 6.77 -6.44
CA VAL A 161 -2.42 7.58 -5.40
C VAL A 161 -3.26 7.61 -4.12
N SER A 162 -4.59 7.64 -4.23
CA SER A 162 -5.48 7.54 -3.08
C SER A 162 -5.24 6.22 -2.30
N ALA A 163 -5.14 5.10 -3.02
CA ALA A 163 -4.81 3.81 -2.44
C ALA A 163 -3.42 3.79 -1.79
N GLU A 164 -2.45 4.50 -2.36
CA GLU A 164 -1.11 4.65 -1.78
C GLU A 164 -1.13 5.45 -0.47
N LEU A 165 -1.89 6.55 -0.42
CA LEU A 165 -2.07 7.36 0.78
C LEU A 165 -2.83 6.60 1.88
N ALA A 166 -3.84 5.82 1.52
CA ALA A 166 -4.55 4.94 2.45
C ALA A 166 -3.61 3.89 3.05
N PHE A 167 -2.73 3.29 2.22
CA PHE A 167 -1.72 2.35 2.71
C PHE A 167 -0.72 3.03 3.67
N CYS A 168 -0.29 4.25 3.38
CA CYS A 168 0.55 5.02 4.31
C CYS A 168 -0.15 5.27 5.64
N ALA A 169 -1.45 5.61 5.61
CA ALA A 169 -2.23 5.82 6.83
C ALA A 169 -2.34 4.52 7.66
N LEU A 170 -2.58 3.38 7.00
CA LEU A 170 -2.59 2.06 7.65
C LEU A 170 -1.24 1.74 8.33
N ALA A 171 -0.12 1.96 7.63
CA ALA A 171 1.21 1.75 8.23
C ALA A 171 1.45 2.69 9.43
N LEU A 172 1.06 3.96 9.31
CA LEU A 172 1.17 4.96 10.38
C LEU A 172 0.22 4.71 11.55
N SER A 173 -0.89 3.98 11.34
CA SER A 173 -1.81 3.57 12.40
C SER A 173 -1.07 2.73 13.45
N LYS A 174 -0.16 1.86 13.01
CA LYS A 174 0.67 1.02 13.87
C LYS A 174 2.01 1.66 14.23
N PHE A 175 2.62 2.36 13.28
CA PHE A 175 3.95 2.96 13.44
C PHE A 175 3.88 4.50 13.35
N PRO A 176 3.28 5.19 14.35
CA PRO A 176 3.04 6.64 14.26
C PRO A 176 4.32 7.48 14.21
N LYS A 177 5.47 6.90 14.61
CA LYS A 177 6.78 7.54 14.59
C LYS A 177 7.63 7.19 13.36
N ALA A 178 7.13 6.36 12.45
CA ALA A 178 7.90 5.89 11.31
C ALA A 178 8.26 7.04 10.35
N GLN A 179 9.51 7.48 10.40
CA GLN A 179 9.98 8.62 9.62
C GLN A 179 9.96 8.31 8.12
N ALA A 180 10.27 7.06 7.73
CA ALA A 180 10.26 6.66 6.33
C ALA A 180 8.83 6.68 5.76
N ALA A 181 7.85 6.22 6.54
CA ALA A 181 6.43 6.26 6.14
C ALA A 181 5.93 7.70 5.98
N TRP A 182 6.24 8.60 6.92
CA TRP A 182 5.92 10.02 6.80
C TRP A 182 6.60 10.69 5.60
N ALA A 183 7.88 10.39 5.36
CA ALA A 183 8.61 10.92 4.22
C ALA A 183 8.02 10.44 2.89
N HIS A 184 7.64 9.17 2.80
CA HIS A 184 6.97 8.62 1.62
C HIS A 184 5.59 9.25 1.42
N ARG A 185 4.76 9.35 2.47
CA ARG A 185 3.43 9.99 2.41
C ARG A 185 3.51 11.42 1.86
N ARG A 186 4.44 12.23 2.36
CA ARG A 186 4.68 13.60 1.84
C ARG A 186 5.07 13.58 0.36
N TRP A 187 5.98 12.67 -0.03
CA TRP A 187 6.37 12.52 -1.42
C TRP A 187 5.17 12.16 -2.32
N VAL A 188 4.30 11.25 -1.88
CA VAL A 188 3.09 10.83 -2.60
C VAL A 188 2.12 12.01 -2.76
N MET A 189 1.92 12.82 -1.70
CA MET A 189 1.07 14.01 -1.78
C MET A 189 1.59 15.02 -2.80
N CYS A 190 2.91 15.28 -2.83
CA CYS A 190 3.50 16.18 -3.83
C CYS A 190 3.35 15.63 -5.26
N ALA A 191 3.34 14.31 -5.44
CA ALA A 191 3.15 13.69 -6.76
C ALA A 191 1.74 13.92 -7.34
N LEU A 192 0.74 14.29 -6.51
CA LEU A 192 -0.61 14.67 -6.95
C LEU A 192 -0.80 16.18 -7.22
N ASP A 193 0.13 17.04 -6.80
CA ASP A 193 0.07 18.50 -7.06
C ASP A 193 0.73 18.88 -8.39
N GLY A 194 1.63 18.04 -8.88
CA GLY A 194 2.29 18.24 -10.17
C GLY A 194 1.47 17.68 -11.31
N ASP A 195 1.05 18.55 -12.21
CA ASP A 195 0.77 18.22 -13.60
C ASP A 195 2.03 17.57 -14.23
N GLY A 196 2.20 16.26 -14.02
CA GLY A 196 3.26 15.40 -14.56
C GLY A 196 4.72 15.69 -14.12
N ASP A 197 5.05 16.91 -13.70
CA ASP A 197 6.44 17.35 -13.56
C ASP A 197 6.96 17.23 -12.14
N LEU A 198 7.54 16.06 -11.84
CA LEU A 198 8.25 15.73 -10.60
C LEU A 198 9.42 16.70 -10.28
N ARG A 199 9.79 17.63 -11.17
CA ARG A 199 10.87 18.62 -10.96
C ARG A 199 10.37 19.91 -10.29
N LYS A 200 9.06 20.21 -10.30
CA LYS A 200 8.47 21.44 -9.72
C LYS A 200 8.01 21.29 -8.25
N ARG A 201 8.49 20.25 -7.55
CA ARG A 201 8.12 19.87 -6.17
C ARG A 201 8.28 20.95 -5.09
N HIS A 202 9.11 21.96 -5.32
CA HIS A 202 9.40 23.00 -4.33
C HIS A 202 8.45 24.22 -4.38
N GLN A 203 7.54 24.29 -5.36
CA GLN A 203 6.73 25.50 -5.61
C GLN A 203 5.22 25.30 -5.39
N THR A 204 4.75 24.07 -5.23
CA THR A 204 3.31 23.79 -5.06
C THR A 204 2.94 23.84 -3.58
N VAL A 205 2.11 24.81 -3.20
CA VAL A 205 1.49 24.88 -1.88
C VAL A 205 0.42 23.79 -1.78
N PRO A 206 0.45 22.91 -0.75
CA PRO A 206 -0.59 21.88 -0.59
C PRO A 206 -1.97 22.51 -0.48
N SER A 207 -2.97 21.94 -1.16
CA SER A 207 -4.35 22.43 -1.06
C SER A 207 -4.91 22.27 0.37
N GLN A 208 -5.87 23.13 0.73
CA GLN A 208 -6.45 23.15 2.08
C GLN A 208 -7.08 21.81 2.49
N ALA A 209 -7.73 21.10 1.55
CA ALA A 209 -8.28 19.78 1.78
C ALA A 209 -7.20 18.73 2.13
N ARG A 210 -6.00 18.85 1.54
CA ARG A 210 -4.87 17.95 1.84
C ARG A 210 -4.24 18.26 3.19
N PHE A 211 -4.14 19.54 3.54
CA PHE A 211 -3.70 19.91 4.88
C PHE A 211 -4.66 19.37 5.95
N ALA A 212 -5.98 19.43 5.72
CA ALA A 212 -6.97 18.84 6.62
C ALA A 212 -6.77 17.32 6.75
N SER A 213 -6.68 16.60 5.63
CA SER A 213 -6.43 15.14 5.65
C SER A 213 -5.10 14.77 6.33
N GLU A 214 -4.04 15.53 6.09
CA GLU A 214 -2.74 15.31 6.75
C GLU A 214 -2.81 15.59 8.25
N SER A 215 -3.52 16.65 8.65
CA SER A 215 -3.78 16.98 10.04
C SER A 215 -4.57 15.87 10.75
N GLU A 216 -5.56 15.28 10.08
CA GLU A 216 -6.32 14.14 10.61
C GLU A 216 -5.43 12.92 10.85
N VAL A 217 -4.61 12.54 9.87
CA VAL A 217 -3.69 11.40 10.00
C VAL A 217 -2.62 11.67 11.07
N ALA A 218 -2.08 12.88 11.13
CA ALA A 218 -1.14 13.29 12.17
C ALA A 218 -1.79 13.31 13.55
N GLY A 219 -3.02 13.79 13.66
CA GLY A 219 -3.82 13.78 14.88
C GLY A 219 -4.09 12.36 15.37
N ALA A 220 -4.52 11.46 14.48
CA ALA A 220 -4.73 10.05 14.76
C ALA A 220 -3.42 9.38 15.23
N ALA A 221 -2.31 9.58 14.49
CA ALA A 221 -1.00 9.06 14.87
C ALA A 221 -0.54 9.58 16.24
N CYS A 222 -0.77 10.87 16.54
CA CYS A 222 -0.47 11.48 17.84
C CYS A 222 -1.31 10.89 18.98
N ALA A 223 -2.62 10.71 18.76
CA ALA A 223 -3.50 10.08 19.75
C ALA A 223 -3.06 8.64 20.05
N ARG A 224 -2.70 7.87 19.03
CA ARG A 224 -2.21 6.49 19.18
C ARG A 224 -0.85 6.42 19.86
N LYS A 225 0.04 7.39 19.60
CA LYS A 225 1.29 7.52 20.37
C LYS A 225 0.99 7.62 21.87
N ARG A 226 -0.02 8.40 22.28
CA ARG A 226 -0.37 8.57 23.69
C ARG A 226 -0.96 7.32 24.33
N LEU A 227 -1.59 6.44 23.55
CA LEU A 227 -2.18 5.18 24.05
C LEU A 227 -1.15 4.04 24.18
N ASN A 228 0.00 4.14 23.50
CA ASN A 228 1.08 3.16 23.58
C ASN A 228 2.10 3.43 24.72
N TYR A 229 1.92 4.52 25.49
CA TYR A 229 2.75 4.90 26.64
C TYR A 229 1.91 5.02 27.90
#